data_AF-A0A2E8CJT7-F1
#
_entry.id   AF-A0A2E8CJT7-F1
#
_cell.length_a   1.000
_cell.length_b   1.000
_cell.length_c   1.000
_cell.angle_alpha   90.00
_cell.angle_beta   90.00
_cell.angle_gamma   90.00
#
_symmetry.space_group_name_H-M   'P 1'
#
loop_
_entity.id
_entity.type
_entity.pdbx_description
1 polymer ?
#
loop_
_entity_poly.entity_id
_entity_poly.type
_entity_poly.pdbx_seq_one_letter_code
_entity_poly.pdbx_strand_id
1 'polypeptide(L)'
;MKSVFRLVLSVSLVSMGFSFVSEVRADSNILYFILDASGSMWERAGGKPRIVIAKETLSNLIEQTPAQIRSGVTVYGHRRKGDCSDIEEIVSLKN
;
A
#
# COMPACT_ATOMS: atom_id res chain seq x y z
N MET A 1 -19.04 17.14 57.01
CA MET A 1 -17.73 16.58 56.61
C MET A 1 -17.75 15.09 56.24
N LYS A 2 -18.60 14.23 56.84
CA LYS A 2 -18.64 12.78 56.52
C LYS A 2 -19.30 12.44 55.17
N SER A 3 -20.24 13.27 54.70
CA SER A 3 -20.98 13.05 53.44
C SER A 3 -20.19 13.49 52.20
N VAL A 4 -19.39 14.55 52.30
CA VAL A 4 -18.46 14.99 51.23
C VAL A 4 -17.36 13.95 51.00
N PHE A 5 -16.86 13.32 52.08
CA PHE A 5 -15.85 12.26 51.99
C PHE A 5 -16.37 10.99 51.30
N ARG A 6 -17.67 10.66 51.50
CA ARG A 6 -18.33 9.54 50.82
C ARG A 6 -18.55 9.79 49.32
N LEU A 7 -18.83 11.05 48.94
CA LEU A 7 -19.01 11.45 47.54
C LEU A 7 -17.68 11.42 46.76
N VAL A 8 -16.59 11.88 47.38
CA VAL A 8 -15.25 11.86 46.76
C VAL A 8 -14.74 10.42 46.58
N LEU A 9 -15.04 9.52 47.52
CA LEU A 9 -14.66 8.11 47.43
C LEU A 9 -15.41 7.36 46.32
N SER A 10 -16.68 7.69 46.07
CA SER A 10 -17.46 7.11 44.97
C SER A 10 -17.07 7.63 43.60
N VAL A 11 -16.54 8.87 43.48
CA VAL A 11 -16.09 9.44 42.21
C VAL A 11 -14.72 8.87 41.81
N SER A 12 -13.80 8.63 42.76
CA SER A 12 -12.50 8.01 42.46
C SER A 12 -12.57 6.54 42.05
N LEU A 13 -13.62 5.80 42.44
CA LEU A 13 -13.75 4.38 42.06
C LEU A 13 -14.25 4.19 40.62
N VAL A 14 -14.88 5.21 40.02
CA VAL A 14 -15.41 5.15 38.64
C VAL A 14 -14.33 5.48 37.60
N SER A 15 -13.27 6.20 37.97
CA SER A 15 -12.19 6.57 37.04
C SER A 15 -11.17 5.46 36.74
N MET A 16 -11.17 4.35 37.49
CA MET A 16 -10.23 3.23 37.27
C MET A 16 -10.70 2.27 36.15
N GLY A 17 -11.90 2.47 35.62
CA GLY A 17 -12.53 1.60 34.61
C GLY A 17 -12.43 2.09 33.17
N PHE A 18 -11.66 3.15 32.88
CA PHE A 18 -11.40 3.56 31.50
C PHE A 18 -10.39 2.60 30.88
N SER A 19 -10.92 1.54 30.26
CA SER A 19 -10.17 0.53 29.55
C SER A 19 -9.16 1.17 28.60
N PHE A 20 -7.92 0.66 28.62
CA PHE A 20 -6.97 0.86 27.53
C PHE A 20 -7.57 0.23 26.27
N VAL A 21 -8.23 1.03 25.44
CA VAL A 21 -8.57 0.63 24.08
C VAL A 21 -7.27 0.63 23.29
N SER A 22 -6.70 -0.55 23.07
CA SER A 22 -5.61 -0.69 22.10
C SER A 22 -6.16 -0.37 20.72
N GLU A 23 -5.66 0.71 20.12
CA GLU A 23 -5.96 1.03 18.73
C GLU A 23 -5.28 -0.01 17.84
N VAL A 24 -6.05 -0.98 17.36
CA VAL A 24 -5.60 -1.91 16.31
C VAL A 24 -5.45 -1.08 15.03
N ARG A 25 -4.25 -0.57 14.77
CA ARG A 25 -3.90 -0.03 13.45
C ARG A 25 -3.70 -1.23 12.52
N ALA A 26 -4.53 -1.32 11.49
CA ALA A 26 -4.27 -2.24 10.39
C ALA A 26 -2.88 -1.93 9.82
N ASP A 27 -2.09 -2.98 9.57
CA ASP A 27 -0.81 -2.85 8.91
C ASP A 27 -1.01 -2.09 7.59
N SER A 28 -0.13 -1.13 7.31
CA SER A 28 -0.23 -0.26 6.13
C SER A 28 -0.57 -1.06 4.87
N ASN A 29 -1.62 -0.67 4.14
CA ASN A 29 -1.96 -1.33 2.88
C ASN A 29 -0.80 -1.17 1.90
N ILE A 30 -0.25 -2.29 1.42
CA ILE A 30 0.84 -2.35 0.45
C ILE A 30 0.27 -2.75 -0.91
N LEU A 31 0.65 -2.03 -1.97
CA LEU A 31 0.30 -2.35 -3.35
C LEU A 31 1.55 -2.47 -4.22
N TYR A 32 1.80 -3.63 -4.81
CA TYR A 32 2.88 -3.81 -5.77
C TYR A 32 2.35 -3.87 -7.20
N PHE A 33 2.87 -2.98 -8.04
CA PHE A 33 2.64 -3.04 -9.48
C PHE A 33 3.73 -3.87 -10.15
N ILE A 34 3.32 -4.84 -10.97
CA ILE A 34 4.24 -5.66 -11.76
C ILE A 34 3.97 -5.42 -13.24
N LEU A 35 4.97 -4.90 -13.96
CA LEU A 35 4.89 -4.67 -15.40
C LEU A 35 5.68 -5.74 -16.15
N ASP A 36 4.98 -6.53 -16.96
CA ASP A 36 5.62 -7.33 -18.00
C ASP A 36 6.12 -6.40 -19.13
N ALA A 37 7.41 -6.42 -19.41
CA ALA A 37 8.05 -5.72 -20.52
C ALA A 37 8.80 -6.68 -21.47
N SER A 38 8.46 -7.97 -21.39
CA SER A 38 9.03 -9.02 -22.24
C SER A 38 8.66 -8.84 -23.72
N GLY A 39 9.23 -9.71 -24.57
CA GLY A 39 9.08 -9.62 -26.02
C GLY A 39 7.64 -9.57 -26.55
N SER A 40 6.71 -10.28 -25.90
CA SER A 40 5.29 -10.35 -26.31
C SER A 40 4.57 -9.00 -26.17
N MET A 41 5.07 -8.13 -25.28
CA MET A 41 4.47 -6.82 -25.03
C MET A 41 4.77 -5.81 -26.15
N TRP A 42 5.69 -6.13 -27.06
CA TRP A 42 5.93 -5.35 -28.27
C TRP A 42 4.95 -5.67 -29.41
N GLU A 43 4.14 -6.71 -29.26
CA GLU A 43 3.03 -6.97 -30.17
C GLU A 43 1.99 -5.85 -30.13
N ARG A 44 1.20 -5.74 -31.19
CA ARG A 44 0.20 -4.69 -31.32
C ARG A 44 -1.14 -5.14 -30.73
N ALA A 45 -1.81 -4.22 -30.05
CA ALA A 45 -3.21 -4.31 -29.66
C ALA A 45 -3.85 -2.94 -29.92
N GLY A 46 -5.02 -2.89 -30.56
CA GLY A 46 -5.69 -1.62 -30.86
C GLY A 46 -4.82 -0.59 -31.61
N GLY A 47 -3.88 -1.04 -32.46
CA GLY A 47 -3.01 -0.13 -33.22
C GLY A 47 -1.83 0.48 -32.45
N LYS A 48 -1.56 0.07 -31.21
CA LYS A 48 -0.37 0.47 -30.44
C LYS A 48 0.36 -0.77 -29.89
N PRO A 49 1.67 -0.71 -29.61
CA PRO A 49 2.35 -1.77 -28.85
C PRO A 49 1.70 -1.96 -27.48
N ARG A 50 1.50 -3.20 -27.03
CA ARG A 50 0.87 -3.50 -25.72
C ARG A 50 1.61 -2.83 -24.57
N ILE A 51 2.94 -2.75 -24.62
CA ILE A 51 3.76 -2.09 -23.60
C ILE A 51 3.45 -0.59 -23.47
N VAL A 52 3.06 0.07 -24.57
CA VAL A 52 2.66 1.49 -24.53
C VAL A 52 1.34 1.64 -23.78
N ILE A 53 0.35 0.81 -24.13
CA ILE A 53 -0.96 0.79 -23.45
C ILE A 53 -0.80 0.43 -21.96
N ALA A 54 0.04 -0.55 -21.66
CA ALA A 54 0.31 -0.98 -20.29
C ALA A 54 0.97 0.13 -19.46
N LYS A 55 1.95 0.86 -20.02
CA LYS A 55 2.57 2.02 -19.37
C LYS A 55 1.55 3.15 -19.14
N GLU A 56 0.77 3.52 -20.16
CA GLU A 56 -0.29 4.54 -20.05
C GLU A 56 -1.29 4.17 -18.93
N THR A 57 -1.73 2.91 -18.89
CA THR A 57 -2.68 2.41 -17.89
C THR A 57 -2.06 2.38 -16.49
N LEU A 58 -0.84 1.87 -16.36
CA LEU A 58 -0.15 1.79 -15.09
C LEU A 58 0.12 3.17 -14.50
N SER A 59 0.52 4.15 -15.31
CA SER A 59 0.67 5.54 -14.89
C SER A 59 -0.63 6.09 -14.29
N ASN A 60 -1.77 5.89 -14.96
CA ASN A 60 -3.07 6.32 -14.45
C ASN A 60 -3.45 5.62 -13.13
N LEU A 61 -3.15 4.32 -12.98
CA LEU A 61 -3.41 3.58 -11.74
C LEU A 61 -2.54 4.07 -10.58
N ILE A 62 -1.27 4.37 -10.84
CA ILE A 62 -0.36 4.94 -9.84
C ILE A 62 -0.86 6.31 -9.38
N GLU A 63 -1.31 7.17 -10.31
CA GLU A 63 -1.88 8.49 -9.97
C GLU A 63 -3.17 8.40 -9.15
N GLN A 64 -3.99 7.37 -9.39
CA GLN A 64 -5.22 7.13 -8.64
C GLN A 64 -5.00 6.38 -7.32
N THR A 65 -3.79 5.88 -7.08
CA THR A 65 -3.47 5.16 -5.86
C THR A 65 -3.53 6.12 -4.66
N PRO A 66 -4.34 5.84 -3.63
CA PRO A 66 -4.43 6.70 -2.46
C PRO A 66 -3.07 6.87 -1.77
N ALA A 67 -2.74 8.10 -1.36
CA ALA A 67 -1.44 8.43 -0.78
C ALA A 67 -1.09 7.63 0.49
N GLN A 68 -2.09 7.11 1.21
CA GLN A 68 -1.90 6.25 2.38
C GLN A 68 -1.49 4.81 2.04
N ILE A 69 -1.55 4.40 0.77
CA ILE A 69 -1.10 3.08 0.31
C ILE A 69 0.38 3.18 -0.05
N ARG A 70 1.20 2.34 0.56
CA ARG A 70 2.61 2.23 0.17
C ARG A 70 2.68 1.39 -1.09
N SER A 71 3.24 1.95 -2.16
CA SER A 71 3.33 1.27 -3.44
C SER A 71 4.76 1.07 -3.93
N GLY A 72 5.01 -0.08 -4.56
CA GLY A 72 6.25 -0.40 -5.25
C GLY A 72 5.99 -0.77 -6.71
N VAL A 73 7.03 -0.71 -7.55
CA VAL A 73 6.95 -1.08 -8.97
C VAL A 73 8.10 -2.02 -9.32
N THR A 74 7.75 -3.18 -9.85
CA THR A 74 8.67 -4.19 -10.35
C THR A 74 8.44 -4.42 -11.84
N VAL A 75 9.52 -4.55 -12.61
CA VAL A 75 9.48 -4.78 -14.06
C VAL A 75 10.17 -6.08 -14.41
N TYR A 76 9.49 -6.91 -15.21
CA TYR A 76 9.98 -8.18 -15.74
C TYR A 76 10.37 -8.05 -17.23
N GLY A 77 11.51 -8.63 -17.62
CA GLY A 77 11.90 -8.85 -19.01
C GLY A 77 12.27 -7.59 -19.80
N HIS A 78 12.72 -6.51 -19.16
CA HIS A 78 12.90 -5.20 -19.79
C HIS A 78 14.31 -4.90 -20.35
N ARG A 79 15.31 -5.73 -20.07
CA ARG A 79 16.71 -5.54 -20.50
C ARG A 79 17.21 -6.69 -21.36
N ARG A 80 16.90 -7.93 -20.96
CA ARG A 80 17.48 -9.15 -21.54
C ARG A 80 16.37 -10.05 -22.07
N LYS A 81 16.31 -10.19 -23.40
CA LYS A 81 15.31 -11.03 -24.07
C LYS A 81 15.53 -12.50 -23.71
N GLY A 82 14.47 -13.17 -23.25
CA GLY A 82 14.48 -14.61 -22.95
C GLY A 82 15.13 -14.97 -21.61
N ASP A 83 15.50 -13.98 -20.79
CA ASP A 83 16.06 -14.21 -19.48
C ASP A 83 14.97 -14.14 -18.40
N CYS A 84 14.57 -15.30 -17.88
CA CYS A 84 13.55 -15.38 -16.82
C CYS A 84 13.98 -14.73 -15.50
N SER A 85 15.29 -14.45 -15.33
CA SER A 85 15.82 -13.75 -14.15
C SER A 85 15.82 -12.23 -14.30
N ASP A 86 15.37 -11.69 -15.44
CA ASP A 86 15.39 -10.26 -15.71
C ASP A 86 14.26 -9.50 -14.99
N ILE A 87 14.33 -9.49 -13.66
CA ILE A 87 13.38 -8.84 -12.76
C ILE A 87 14.10 -7.67 -12.07
N GLU A 88 13.43 -6.53 -11.93
CA GLU A 88 13.95 -5.39 -11.18
C GLU A 88 12.84 -4.62 -10.49
N GLU A 89 13.03 -4.33 -9.21
CA GLU A 89 12.25 -3.33 -8.49
C GLU A 89 12.80 -1.94 -8.83
N ILE A 90 12.08 -1.20 -9.68
CA ILE A 90 12.48 0.15 -10.13
C ILE A 90 11.99 1.24 -9.18
N VAL A 91 10.99 0.92 -8.36
CA VAL A 91 10.48 1.76 -7.27
C VAL A 91 10.28 0.85 -6.07
N SER A 92 11.11 1.02 -5.04
CA SER A 92 10.95 0.30 -3.79
C SER A 92 9.83 0.89 -2.95
N LEU A 93 9.30 0.08 -2.02
CA LEU A 93 8.45 0.62 -0.97
C LEU A 93 9.22 1.69 -0.19
N LYS A 94 8.70 2.91 -0.20
CA LYS A 94 9.17 3.94 0.72
C LYS A 94 8.75 3.55 2.14
N ASN A 95 9.71 3.61 3.07
CA ASN A 95 9.46 3.50 4.50
C ASN A 95 8.81 4.77 5.05
#